data_AF-A0AAD1R0Z6-F1
#
_entry.id   AF-A0AAD1R0Z6-F1
#
_cell.length_a   1.000
_cell.length_b   1.000
_cell.length_c   1.000
_cell.angle_alpha   90.00
_cell.angle_beta   90.00
_cell.angle_gamma   90.00
#
_symmetry.space_group_name_H-M   'P 1'
#
loop_
_entity.id
_entity.type
_entity.pdbx_description
1 polymer ?
#
loop_
_entity_poly.entity_id
_entity_poly.type
_entity_poly.pdbx_seq_one_letter_code
_entity_poly.pdbx_strand_id
1 'polypeptide(L)'
;MTCVLSGPTAVCDVITELDTQLALLGPGPHTPKQRADVSRLGELRGKALQIMNQFGASTLINLSTFNPSTTTMSTSVAVKQEQTVANSTPGVKVPGTAAAGGGRTSPDANQVLTKKKLHDLVREIDPNEQLDEDVEEMLLQIADDFIESVVSAACQLARHRRSNTLEVKDVQLHLERQWNMWIPGFGSEEIRPYKKACTTEAHKQRMALIKKTQKK
;
A
#
# COMPACT_ATOMS: atom_id res chain seq x y z
N MET A 1 -20.51 -4.81 -3.52
CA MET A 1 -19.78 -5.01 -4.79
C MET A 1 -18.41 -4.39 -4.62
N THR A 2 -17.37 -5.18 -4.83
CA THR A 2 -15.98 -4.88 -4.47
C THR A 2 -15.27 -4.10 -5.57
N CYS A 3 -14.87 -2.86 -5.31
CA CYS A 3 -13.96 -2.14 -6.19
C CYS A 3 -12.51 -2.52 -5.86
N VAL A 4 -12.03 -3.60 -6.47
CA VAL A 4 -10.60 -3.92 -6.50
C VAL A 4 -9.99 -3.17 -7.67
N LEU A 5 -9.32 -2.04 -7.41
CA LEU A 5 -8.46 -1.37 -8.38
C LEU A 5 -7.08 -1.18 -7.78
N SER A 6 -6.31 -2.27 -7.82
CA SER A 6 -4.89 -2.29 -7.50
C SER A 6 -4.07 -2.23 -8.79
N GLY A 7 -3.14 -1.28 -8.88
CA GLY A 7 -2.06 -1.32 -9.85
C GLY A 7 -2.41 -1.02 -11.32
N PRO A 8 -1.43 -1.19 -12.23
CA PRO A 8 -1.47 -0.67 -13.60
C PRO A 8 -2.56 -1.25 -14.51
N THR A 9 -3.20 -2.37 -14.12
CA THR A 9 -4.36 -2.95 -14.82
C THR A 9 -5.47 -1.91 -15.03
N ALA A 10 -5.73 -1.06 -14.03
CA ALA A 10 -6.74 -0.01 -14.12
C ALA A 10 -6.53 0.97 -15.29
N VAL A 11 -5.27 1.20 -15.69
CA VAL A 11 -4.94 2.10 -16.82
C VAL A 11 -5.01 1.34 -18.15
N CYS A 12 -4.65 0.05 -18.18
CA CYS A 12 -4.91 -0.82 -19.34
C CYS A 12 -6.41 -0.88 -19.69
N ASP A 13 -7.26 -1.05 -18.68
CA ASP A 13 -8.72 -1.15 -18.86
C ASP A 13 -9.28 0.14 -19.44
N VAL A 14 -8.86 1.31 -18.92
CA VAL A 14 -9.25 2.63 -19.44
C VAL A 14 -8.75 2.87 -20.87
N ILE A 15 -7.55 2.43 -21.23
CA ILE A 15 -7.06 2.54 -22.62
C ILE A 15 -7.87 1.65 -23.56
N THR A 16 -8.20 0.43 -23.13
CA THR A 16 -9.00 -0.54 -23.91
C THR A 16 -10.43 -0.03 -24.13
N GLU A 17 -11.03 0.60 -23.12
CA GLU A 17 -12.33 1.27 -23.22
C GLU A 17 -12.28 2.47 -24.19
N LEU A 18 -11.25 3.32 -24.10
CA LEU A 18 -11.07 4.46 -25.00
C LEU A 18 -10.85 4.02 -26.46
N ASP A 19 -10.08 2.96 -26.69
CA ASP A 19 -9.90 2.37 -28.02
C ASP A 19 -11.19 1.72 -28.55
N THR A 20 -11.99 1.11 -27.68
CA THR A 20 -13.31 0.56 -28.04
C THR A 20 -14.28 1.68 -28.44
N GLN A 21 -14.31 2.79 -27.71
CA GLN A 21 -15.14 3.95 -28.04
C GLN A 21 -14.68 4.63 -29.35
N LEU A 22 -13.37 4.75 -29.60
CA LEU A 22 -12.83 5.21 -30.89
C LEU A 22 -13.22 4.27 -32.04
N ALA A 23 -13.17 2.95 -31.83
CA ALA A 23 -13.56 1.96 -32.84
C ALA A 23 -15.08 2.01 -33.16
N LEU A 24 -15.93 2.20 -32.15
CA LEU A 24 -17.39 2.34 -32.31
C LEU A 24 -17.80 3.61 -33.08
N LEU A 25 -16.98 4.67 -33.04
CA LEU A 25 -17.19 5.89 -33.84
C LEU A 25 -16.92 5.66 -35.34
N GLY A 26 -16.06 4.68 -35.69
CA GLY A 26 -15.80 4.19 -37.04
C GLY A 26 -15.10 5.19 -38.00
N PRO A 27 -14.45 4.71 -39.08
CA PRO A 27 -13.90 5.59 -40.11
C PRO A 27 -15.03 6.10 -41.02
N GLY A 28 -15.55 7.31 -40.76
CA GLY A 28 -16.64 7.89 -41.52
C GLY A 28 -16.64 9.43 -41.54
N PRO A 29 -17.53 10.06 -42.34
CA PRO A 29 -17.66 11.52 -42.39
C PRO A 29 -18.28 12.05 -41.09
N HIS A 30 -17.44 12.28 -40.07
CA HIS A 30 -17.89 12.79 -38.77
C HIS A 30 -18.47 14.20 -38.85
N THR A 31 -19.59 14.41 -38.16
CA THR A 31 -20.14 15.74 -37.87
C THR A 31 -19.11 16.59 -37.09
N PRO A 32 -19.17 17.94 -37.15
CA PRO A 32 -18.20 18.79 -36.45
C PRO A 32 -18.17 18.58 -34.92
N LYS A 33 -19.28 18.12 -34.31
CA LYS A 33 -19.30 17.72 -32.89
C LYS A 33 -18.53 16.41 -32.67
N GLN A 34 -18.88 15.35 -33.39
CA GLN A 34 -18.17 14.06 -33.32
C GLN A 34 -16.67 14.19 -33.61
N ARG A 35 -16.26 15.11 -34.49
CA ARG A 35 -14.85 15.41 -34.75
C ARG A 35 -14.12 15.98 -33.52
N ALA A 36 -14.77 16.89 -32.78
CA ALA A 36 -14.23 17.41 -31.53
C ALA A 36 -14.18 16.33 -30.44
N ASP A 37 -15.19 15.45 -30.39
CA ASP A 37 -15.24 14.33 -29.43
C ASP A 37 -14.15 13.30 -29.72
N VAL A 38 -13.97 12.87 -30.99
CA VAL A 38 -12.86 11.99 -31.42
C VAL A 38 -11.49 12.60 -31.08
N SER A 39 -11.31 13.91 -31.29
CA SER A 39 -10.05 14.59 -30.95
C SER A 39 -9.78 14.56 -29.45
N ARG A 40 -10.80 14.84 -28.62
CA ARG A 40 -10.70 14.75 -27.16
C ARG A 40 -10.42 13.33 -26.68
N LEU A 41 -11.04 12.32 -27.29
CA LEU A 41 -10.85 10.92 -26.95
C LEU A 41 -9.41 10.47 -27.26
N GLY A 42 -8.87 10.89 -28.40
CA GLY A 42 -7.47 10.68 -28.77
C GLY A 42 -6.47 11.35 -27.81
N GLU A 43 -6.73 12.60 -27.40
CA GLU A 43 -5.94 13.26 -26.35
C GLU A 43 -5.98 12.53 -25.00
N LEU A 44 -7.15 12.04 -24.60
CA LEU A 44 -7.32 11.31 -23.34
C LEU A 44 -6.55 9.99 -23.36
N ARG A 45 -6.61 9.27 -24.49
CA ARG A 45 -5.81 8.04 -24.74
C ARG A 45 -4.31 8.32 -24.67
N GLY A 46 -3.85 9.39 -25.32
CA GLY A 46 -2.44 9.79 -25.28
C GLY A 46 -1.94 10.07 -23.85
N LYS A 47 -2.75 10.78 -23.05
CA LYS A 47 -2.45 11.03 -21.62
C LYS A 47 -2.42 9.72 -20.81
N ALA A 48 -3.34 8.79 -21.05
CA ALA A 48 -3.35 7.48 -20.37
C ALA A 48 -2.12 6.62 -20.73
N LEU A 49 -1.71 6.60 -22.01
CA LEU A 49 -0.48 5.92 -22.46
C LEU A 49 0.79 6.53 -21.84
N GLN A 50 0.83 7.86 -21.68
CA GLN A 50 1.98 8.51 -21.05
C GLN A 50 2.08 8.18 -19.55
N ILE A 51 0.96 8.11 -18.84
CA ILE A 51 0.91 7.62 -17.44
C ILE A 51 1.40 6.17 -17.39
N MET A 52 0.91 5.30 -18.28
CA MET A 52 1.36 3.90 -18.35
C MET A 52 2.88 3.77 -18.57
N ASN A 53 3.47 4.61 -19.42
CA ASN A 53 4.92 4.59 -19.65
C ASN A 53 5.70 5.12 -18.43
N GLN A 54 5.26 6.25 -17.85
CA GLN A 54 5.88 6.88 -16.68
C GLN A 54 5.88 5.99 -15.43
N PHE A 55 4.87 5.14 -15.24
CA PHE A 55 4.75 4.24 -14.08
C PHE A 55 5.00 2.76 -14.40
N GLY A 56 5.09 2.38 -15.69
CA GLY A 56 5.27 0.99 -16.12
C GLY A 56 6.73 0.57 -16.32
N ALA A 57 7.67 1.51 -16.34
CA ALA A 57 9.08 1.24 -16.63
C ALA A 57 10.07 1.96 -15.69
N SER A 58 9.96 1.77 -14.36
CA SER A 58 11.09 1.81 -13.39
C SER A 58 10.68 1.57 -11.94
N THR A 59 10.69 0.31 -11.47
CA THR A 59 10.94 -0.02 -10.05
C THR A 59 11.75 -1.31 -9.91
N LEU A 60 12.97 -1.30 -10.43
CA LEU A 60 14.08 -2.08 -9.87
C LEU A 60 15.15 -1.08 -9.43
N ILE A 61 14.95 -0.48 -8.26
CA ILE A 61 15.96 0.39 -7.64
C ILE A 61 16.96 -0.53 -6.94
N ASN A 62 18.07 -0.82 -7.64
CA ASN A 62 19.24 -1.41 -7.02
C ASN A 62 19.82 -0.40 -6.01
N LEU A 63 19.99 -0.80 -4.76
CA LEU A 63 20.60 0.04 -3.73
C LEU A 63 22.13 0.04 -3.90
N SER A 64 22.64 0.88 -4.79
CA SER A 64 24.05 1.27 -4.77
C SER A 64 24.30 2.67 -5.36
N THR A 65 25.16 3.42 -4.66
CA THR A 65 25.83 4.65 -5.11
C THR A 65 25.03 5.96 -5.10
N PHE A 66 25.26 6.68 -4.01
CA PHE A 66 25.02 8.11 -3.81
C PHE A 66 25.95 8.95 -4.70
N ASN A 67 25.44 9.94 -5.45
CA ASN A 67 26.01 11.31 -5.46
C ASN A 67 25.16 12.33 -6.25
N PRO A 68 24.99 13.58 -5.78
CA PRO A 68 24.48 14.70 -6.57
C PRO A 68 25.62 15.57 -7.13
N SER A 69 25.48 16.11 -8.36
CA SER A 69 25.95 17.46 -8.78
C SER A 69 25.90 17.71 -10.30
N THR A 70 25.23 18.81 -10.68
CA THR A 70 25.54 19.80 -11.74
C THR A 70 26.47 19.50 -12.94
N THR A 71 25.91 19.71 -14.15
CA THR A 71 26.38 20.67 -15.19
C THR A 71 27.73 20.50 -15.94
N THR A 72 27.69 20.90 -17.23
CA THR A 72 28.79 21.30 -18.16
C THR A 72 29.59 20.24 -18.95
N MET A 73 29.29 20.20 -20.26
CA MET A 73 30.18 20.34 -21.43
C MET A 73 31.54 19.61 -21.52
N SER A 74 31.66 18.86 -22.63
CA SER A 74 32.79 18.84 -23.58
C SER A 74 34.01 17.92 -23.40
N THR A 75 34.46 17.50 -24.60
CA THR A 75 35.81 17.07 -25.02
C THR A 75 36.35 15.68 -24.69
N SER A 76 36.89 15.08 -25.74
CA SER A 76 37.45 13.74 -25.86
C SER A 76 38.91 13.65 -25.42
N VAL A 77 39.29 12.52 -24.82
CA VAL A 77 40.63 11.90 -25.00
C VAL A 77 40.53 10.39 -24.73
N ALA A 78 41.40 9.62 -25.38
CA ALA A 78 41.46 8.16 -25.28
C ALA A 78 42.39 7.68 -24.14
N VAL A 79 42.33 6.39 -23.77
CA VAL A 79 43.42 5.40 -23.89
C VAL A 79 43.12 4.07 -23.14
N LYS A 80 43.20 2.97 -23.90
CA LYS A 80 43.59 1.56 -23.63
C LYS A 80 43.74 1.02 -22.18
N GLN A 81 43.18 -0.18 -21.95
CA GLN A 81 43.88 -1.48 -21.75
C GLN A 81 42.80 -2.60 -21.61
N GLU A 82 42.70 -3.64 -22.44
CA GLU A 82 43.62 -4.75 -22.81
C GLU A 82 43.63 -5.92 -21.81
N GLN A 83 42.74 -6.90 -22.10
CA GLN A 83 42.78 -8.37 -21.91
C GLN A 83 43.70 -9.06 -20.88
N THR A 84 43.19 -10.13 -20.23
CA THR A 84 43.70 -11.52 -20.40
C THR A 84 42.77 -12.57 -19.76
N VAL A 85 43.05 -13.87 -19.95
CA VAL A 85 42.06 -14.96 -20.05
C VAL A 85 42.39 -16.21 -19.19
N ALA A 86 41.33 -16.87 -18.68
CA ALA A 86 41.22 -18.27 -18.22
C ALA A 86 42.04 -18.80 -17.01
N ASN A 87 41.40 -19.63 -16.17
CA ASN A 87 41.52 -21.10 -16.26
C ASN A 87 40.40 -21.83 -15.48
N SER A 88 40.10 -23.08 -15.86
CA SER A 88 39.06 -23.93 -15.26
C SER A 88 39.66 -25.22 -14.69
N THR A 89 39.12 -25.74 -13.58
CA THR A 89 39.17 -27.19 -13.25
C THR A 89 38.21 -27.57 -12.11
N PRO A 90 37.46 -28.70 -12.19
CA PRO A 90 36.63 -29.23 -11.10
C PRO A 90 37.27 -30.44 -10.38
N GLY A 91 36.92 -30.70 -9.10
CA GLY A 91 37.55 -31.80 -8.32
C GLY A 91 36.89 -32.21 -6.98
N VAL A 92 35.78 -32.96 -7.07
CA VAL A 92 35.23 -34.01 -6.16
C VAL A 92 35.83 -34.24 -4.74
N LYS A 93 35.00 -34.19 -3.66
CA LYS A 93 34.72 -35.30 -2.68
C LYS A 93 33.80 -34.93 -1.48
N VAL A 94 33.20 -35.97 -0.89
CA VAL A 94 32.01 -36.04 0.01
C VAL A 94 32.14 -37.38 0.82
N PRO A 95 31.53 -37.65 2.02
CA PRO A 95 30.49 -36.96 2.83
C PRO A 95 30.78 -36.74 4.35
N GLY A 96 29.83 -36.13 5.09
CA GLY A 96 29.14 -36.84 6.20
C GLY A 96 29.32 -36.41 7.67
N THR A 97 28.25 -35.87 8.28
CA THR A 97 27.86 -36.08 9.70
C THR A 97 26.36 -35.81 9.86
N ALA A 98 25.66 -36.63 10.65
CA ALA A 98 24.28 -36.40 11.09
C ALA A 98 24.20 -36.52 12.61
N ALA A 99 23.65 -35.51 13.29
CA ALA A 99 23.11 -35.61 14.66
C ALA A 99 22.28 -34.38 15.02
N ALA A 100 21.27 -34.61 15.85
CA ALA A 100 20.26 -33.66 16.32
C ALA A 100 20.79 -32.40 17.05
N GLY A 101 19.98 -31.34 17.02
CA GLY A 101 20.15 -30.14 17.85
C GLY A 101 19.12 -29.09 17.45
N GLY A 102 18.12 -28.84 18.30
CA GLY A 102 17.06 -27.88 18.01
C GLY A 102 17.58 -26.44 17.97
N GLY A 103 17.72 -25.88 16.77
CA GLY A 103 17.90 -24.45 16.57
C GLY A 103 16.62 -23.69 16.88
N ARG A 104 16.28 -23.52 18.16
CA ARG A 104 15.27 -22.54 18.59
C ARG A 104 15.72 -21.19 18.03
N THR A 105 14.83 -20.55 17.30
CA THR A 105 15.00 -19.19 16.79
C THR A 105 15.39 -18.26 17.93
N SER A 106 16.48 -17.49 17.78
CA SER A 106 16.81 -16.41 18.71
C SER A 106 15.74 -15.32 18.58
N PRO A 107 14.90 -15.06 19.60
CA PRO A 107 13.73 -14.20 19.45
C PRO A 107 13.92 -12.79 20.06
N ASP A 108 15.00 -12.54 20.81
CA ASP A 108 15.16 -11.35 21.64
C ASP A 108 15.28 -10.00 20.91
N ALA A 109 15.77 -9.97 19.66
CA ALA A 109 16.10 -8.71 18.99
C ALA A 109 14.90 -8.00 18.33
N ASN A 110 13.81 -8.73 18.05
CA ASN A 110 12.62 -8.20 17.37
C ASN A 110 11.37 -8.14 18.26
N GLN A 111 11.40 -8.71 19.47
CA GLN A 111 10.22 -8.75 20.33
C GLN A 111 9.97 -7.37 20.96
N VAL A 112 8.86 -6.75 20.56
CA VAL A 112 8.50 -5.37 20.96
C VAL A 112 7.89 -5.30 22.37
N LEU A 113 7.37 -6.42 22.88
CA LEU A 113 6.91 -6.60 24.25
C LEU A 113 7.73 -7.72 24.92
N THR A 114 8.39 -7.44 26.04
CA THR A 114 9.19 -8.44 26.76
C THR A 114 8.37 -9.14 27.85
N LYS A 115 8.67 -10.42 28.16
CA LYS A 115 8.08 -11.16 29.31
C LYS A 115 8.08 -10.36 30.61
N LYS A 116 9.19 -9.67 30.91
CA LYS A 116 9.27 -8.79 32.09
C LYS A 116 8.18 -7.72 32.08
N LYS A 117 7.98 -7.03 30.95
CA LYS A 117 6.98 -5.96 30.86
C LYS A 117 5.55 -6.51 30.86
N LEU A 118 5.32 -7.72 30.35
CA LEU A 118 4.05 -8.45 30.49
C LEU A 118 3.74 -8.72 31.99
N HIS A 119 4.68 -9.26 32.76
CA HIS A 119 4.49 -9.45 34.21
C HIS A 119 4.24 -8.14 34.97
N ASP A 120 4.95 -7.06 34.62
CA ASP A 120 4.74 -5.75 35.23
C ASP A 120 3.29 -5.25 34.98
N LEU A 121 2.75 -5.47 33.78
CA LEU A 121 1.38 -5.12 33.41
C LEU A 121 0.33 -6.00 34.10
N VAL A 122 0.56 -7.31 34.21
CA VAL A 122 -0.35 -8.23 34.94
C VAL A 122 -0.46 -7.80 36.40
N ARG A 123 0.66 -7.49 37.06
CA ARG A 123 0.67 -7.03 38.46
C ARG A 123 0.02 -5.67 38.69
N GLU A 124 -0.07 -4.82 37.67
CA GLU A 124 -0.80 -3.55 37.71
C GLU A 124 -2.31 -3.79 37.68
N ILE A 125 -2.77 -4.91 37.11
CA ILE A 125 -4.18 -5.32 37.01
C ILE A 125 -4.61 -6.16 38.23
N ASP A 126 -3.89 -7.26 38.51
CA ASP A 126 -4.04 -8.06 39.73
C ASP A 126 -2.65 -8.52 40.24
N PRO A 127 -2.21 -8.08 41.43
CA PRO A 127 -0.92 -8.48 41.99
C PRO A 127 -0.86 -9.94 42.48
N ASN A 128 -1.99 -10.64 42.55
CA ASN A 128 -2.09 -12.05 42.99
C ASN A 128 -2.15 -13.04 41.83
N GLU A 129 -2.43 -12.57 40.61
CA GLU A 129 -2.52 -13.42 39.42
C GLU A 129 -1.12 -13.75 38.87
N GLN A 130 -0.90 -15.02 38.55
CA GLN A 130 0.34 -15.51 37.97
C GLN A 130 0.02 -16.39 36.77
N LEU A 131 0.50 -15.98 35.60
CA LEU A 131 0.30 -16.69 34.34
C LEU A 131 1.19 -17.93 34.26
N ASP A 132 0.71 -18.95 33.56
CA ASP A 132 1.52 -20.09 33.11
C ASP A 132 2.35 -19.70 31.88
N GLU A 133 3.52 -20.35 31.69
CA GLU A 133 4.46 -20.03 30.60
C GLU A 133 3.80 -20.10 29.21
N ASP A 134 2.95 -21.10 28.95
CA ASP A 134 2.23 -21.25 27.67
C ASP A 134 1.25 -20.09 27.41
N VAL A 135 0.67 -19.51 28.47
CA VAL A 135 -0.27 -18.37 28.38
C VAL A 135 0.50 -17.08 28.10
N GLU A 136 1.67 -16.90 28.71
CA GLU A 136 2.57 -15.78 28.41
C GLU A 136 2.99 -15.76 26.93
N GLU A 137 3.46 -16.89 26.41
CA GLU A 137 3.88 -17.00 24.99
C GLU A 137 2.70 -16.73 24.05
N MET A 138 1.49 -17.22 24.38
CA MET A 138 0.28 -16.93 23.61
C MET A 138 -0.07 -15.43 23.62
N LEU A 139 0.00 -14.76 24.77
CA LEU A 139 -0.28 -13.32 24.88
C LEU A 139 0.75 -12.47 24.15
N LEU A 140 2.02 -12.88 24.16
CA LEU A 140 3.09 -12.21 23.39
C LEU A 140 2.85 -12.37 21.88
N GLN A 141 2.51 -13.56 21.39
CA GLN A 141 2.16 -13.77 20.00
C GLN A 141 0.95 -12.92 19.57
N ILE A 142 -0.10 -12.85 20.40
CA ILE A 142 -1.28 -12.00 20.14
C ILE A 142 -0.89 -10.51 20.07
N ALA A 143 0.06 -10.06 20.89
CA ALA A 143 0.55 -8.68 20.86
C ALA A 143 1.35 -8.38 19.57
N ASP A 144 2.20 -9.31 19.13
CA ASP A 144 2.96 -9.17 17.88
C ASP A 144 2.01 -9.20 16.65
N ASP A 145 1.04 -10.13 16.61
CA ASP A 145 0.00 -10.23 15.57
C ASP A 145 -0.87 -8.95 15.51
N PHE A 146 -1.22 -8.39 16.67
CA PHE A 146 -1.94 -7.11 16.78
C PHE A 146 -1.12 -5.96 16.16
N ILE A 147 0.17 -5.90 16.45
CA ILE A 147 1.06 -4.85 15.92
C ILE A 147 1.23 -4.99 14.41
N GLU A 148 1.45 -6.19 13.87
CA GLU A 148 1.52 -6.40 12.41
C GLU A 148 0.20 -5.99 11.73
N SER A 149 -0.94 -6.38 12.29
CA SER A 149 -2.27 -6.01 11.79
C SER A 149 -2.48 -4.49 11.75
N VAL A 150 -2.22 -3.80 12.88
CA VAL A 150 -2.38 -2.35 13.01
C VAL A 150 -1.42 -1.59 12.08
N VAL A 151 -0.15 -1.99 12.02
CA VAL A 151 0.86 -1.34 11.17
C VAL A 151 0.55 -1.55 9.69
N SER A 152 0.16 -2.77 9.29
CA SER A 152 -0.25 -3.07 7.91
C SER A 152 -1.44 -2.20 7.48
N ALA A 153 -2.47 -2.11 8.31
CA ALA A 153 -3.65 -1.30 8.03
C ALA A 153 -3.35 0.22 8.01
N ALA A 154 -2.51 0.71 8.94
CA ALA A 154 -2.07 2.10 8.96
C ALA A 154 -1.24 2.45 7.71
N CYS A 155 -0.35 1.57 7.26
CA CYS A 155 0.38 1.72 5.99
C CYS A 155 -0.57 1.76 4.78
N GLN A 156 -1.64 0.97 4.78
CA GLN A 156 -2.67 1.01 3.73
C GLN A 156 -3.44 2.35 3.73
N LEU A 157 -3.75 2.91 4.91
CA LEU A 157 -4.39 4.22 5.05
C LEU A 157 -3.48 5.37 4.59
N ALA A 158 -2.20 5.36 4.96
CA ALA A 158 -1.21 6.32 4.51
C ALA A 158 -1.08 6.32 2.97
N ARG A 159 -1.04 5.13 2.36
CA ARG A 159 -1.04 4.96 0.89
C ARG A 159 -2.35 5.40 0.25
N HIS A 160 -3.51 5.18 0.89
CA HIS A 160 -4.82 5.59 0.36
C HIS A 160 -4.93 7.12 0.18
N ARG A 161 -4.38 7.91 1.10
CA ARG A 161 -4.26 9.37 0.95
C ARG A 161 -3.10 9.82 0.05
N ARG A 162 -2.40 8.88 -0.61
CA ARG A 162 -1.23 9.09 -1.48
C ARG A 162 0.01 9.63 -0.77
N SER A 163 0.15 9.35 0.53
CA SER A 163 1.39 9.65 1.26
C SER A 163 2.32 8.44 1.24
N ASN A 164 3.63 8.70 1.17
CA ASN A 164 4.68 7.70 1.41
C ASN A 164 5.22 7.77 2.85
N THR A 165 4.51 8.47 3.73
CA THR A 165 4.86 8.68 5.14
C THR A 165 3.66 8.28 6.00
N LEU A 166 3.90 7.34 6.91
CA LEU A 166 2.96 6.93 7.94
C LEU A 166 2.87 8.02 9.01
N GLU A 167 1.66 8.43 9.34
CA GLU A 167 1.38 9.44 10.35
C GLU A 167 0.53 8.84 11.47
N VAL A 168 0.55 9.49 12.63
CA VAL A 168 -0.28 9.13 13.80
C VAL A 168 -1.77 9.01 13.44
N LYS A 169 -2.25 9.86 12.52
CA LYS A 169 -3.65 9.86 12.04
C LYS A 169 -4.06 8.54 11.39
N ASP A 170 -3.13 7.79 10.78
CA ASP A 170 -3.43 6.51 10.12
C ASP A 170 -3.64 5.40 11.16
N VAL A 171 -2.73 5.33 12.15
CA VAL A 171 -2.80 4.37 13.27
C VAL A 171 -4.04 4.62 14.11
N GLN A 172 -4.27 5.87 14.51
CA GLN A 172 -5.43 6.27 15.31
C GLN A 172 -6.76 5.90 14.64
N LEU A 173 -6.90 6.21 13.34
CA LEU A 173 -8.13 5.91 12.61
C LEU A 173 -8.44 4.41 12.55
N HIS A 174 -7.41 3.56 12.51
CA HIS A 174 -7.58 2.10 12.53
C HIS A 174 -7.97 1.59 13.94
N LEU A 175 -7.29 2.06 14.99
CA LEU A 175 -7.59 1.70 16.38
C LEU A 175 -9.02 2.11 16.79
N GLU A 176 -9.45 3.32 16.45
CA GLU A 176 -10.81 3.80 16.76
C GLU A 176 -11.89 3.01 16.01
N ARG A 177 -11.63 2.58 14.76
CA ARG A 177 -12.65 1.96 13.90
C ARG A 177 -12.73 0.44 13.98
N GLN A 178 -11.63 -0.24 14.30
CA GLN A 178 -11.57 -1.71 14.27
C GLN A 178 -11.40 -2.31 15.65
N TRP A 179 -10.65 -1.63 16.53
CA TRP A 179 -10.43 -2.06 17.91
C TRP A 179 -11.31 -1.30 18.91
N ASN A 180 -12.03 -0.28 18.45
CA ASN A 180 -12.88 0.60 19.26
C ASN A 180 -12.12 1.27 20.43
N MET A 181 -10.79 1.41 20.28
CA MET A 181 -9.88 2.01 21.24
C MET A 181 -9.72 3.51 20.93
N TRP A 182 -9.83 4.35 21.96
CA TRP A 182 -9.58 5.79 21.85
C TRP A 182 -8.40 6.17 22.74
N ILE A 183 -7.39 6.85 22.17
CA ILE A 183 -6.18 7.25 22.90
C ILE A 183 -6.30 8.74 23.27
N PRO A 184 -6.42 9.09 24.56
CA PRO A 184 -6.46 10.48 25.00
C PRO A 184 -5.20 11.26 24.57
N GLY A 185 -5.38 12.53 24.22
CA GLY A 185 -4.26 13.42 23.84
C GLY A 185 -3.79 13.29 22.39
N PHE A 186 -4.26 12.30 21.63
CA PHE A 186 -3.96 12.14 20.21
C PHE A 186 -5.18 12.44 19.32
N GLY A 187 -4.95 13.15 18.22
CA GLY A 187 -5.99 13.42 17.21
C GLY A 187 -7.11 14.36 17.62
N SER A 188 -6.81 15.49 18.28
CA SER A 188 -7.82 16.54 18.58
C SER A 188 -8.33 17.29 17.35
N GLU A 189 -8.05 16.83 16.13
CA GLU A 189 -8.63 17.39 14.90
C GLU A 189 -10.02 16.80 14.67
N GLU A 190 -10.93 17.25 15.53
CA GLU A 190 -12.39 17.14 15.48
C GLU A 190 -12.90 16.20 14.38
N ILE A 191 -13.01 14.89 14.69
CA ILE A 191 -13.90 13.98 13.96
C ILE A 191 -15.32 14.45 14.31
N ARG A 192 -15.72 15.57 13.68
CA ARG A 192 -17.02 16.21 13.85
C ARG A 192 -18.06 15.14 13.55
N PRO A 193 -18.85 14.70 14.53
CA PRO A 193 -19.92 13.77 14.27
C PRO A 193 -20.82 14.44 13.22
N TYR A 194 -21.00 13.74 12.10
CA TYR A 194 -21.99 14.11 11.10
C TYR A 194 -21.71 15.40 10.28
N LYS A 195 -20.83 15.30 9.28
CA LYS A 195 -21.28 15.77 7.95
C LYS A 195 -22.52 14.95 7.62
N LYS A 196 -23.70 15.58 7.58
CA LYS A 196 -24.92 14.93 7.08
C LYS A 196 -24.55 14.27 5.76
N ALA A 197 -24.81 12.96 5.61
CA ALA A 197 -24.60 12.30 4.33
C ALA A 197 -25.29 13.13 3.25
N CYS A 198 -24.55 13.52 2.20
CA CYS A 198 -25.10 14.41 1.17
C CYS A 198 -26.27 13.67 0.53
N THR A 199 -27.49 14.09 0.87
CA THR A 199 -28.70 13.42 0.40
C THR A 199 -28.79 13.67 -1.10
N THR A 200 -28.55 12.61 -1.88
CA THR A 200 -28.63 12.68 -3.34
C THR A 200 -30.01 13.18 -3.75
N GLU A 201 -30.09 13.88 -4.88
CA GLU A 201 -31.38 14.43 -5.31
C GLU A 201 -32.43 13.34 -5.53
N ALA A 202 -32.00 12.17 -6.01
CA ALA A 202 -32.83 10.96 -6.06
C ALA A 202 -33.38 10.53 -4.69
N HIS A 203 -32.57 10.59 -3.62
CA HIS A 203 -33.04 10.29 -2.26
C HIS A 203 -34.06 11.34 -1.77
N LYS A 204 -33.81 12.64 -2.03
CA LYS A 204 -34.75 13.72 -1.70
C LYS A 204 -36.10 13.54 -2.43
N GLN A 205 -36.06 13.22 -3.73
CA GLN A 205 -37.25 12.94 -4.54
C GLN A 205 -38.02 11.71 -4.02
N ARG A 206 -37.33 10.61 -3.70
CA ARG A 206 -37.96 9.42 -3.08
C ARG A 206 -38.64 9.76 -1.76
N MET A 207 -37.99 10.52 -0.89
CA MET A 207 -38.58 10.97 0.38
C MET A 207 -39.80 11.89 0.17
N ALA A 208 -39.77 12.76 -0.85
CA ALA A 208 -40.91 13.61 -1.19
C ALA A 208 -42.10 12.81 -1.71
N LEU A 209 -41.87 11.79 -2.56
CA LEU A 209 -42.92 10.88 -3.03
C LEU A 209 -43.55 10.09 -1.88
N ILE A 210 -42.74 9.53 -0.97
CA ILE A 210 -43.24 8.81 0.22
C ILE A 210 -44.08 9.72 1.13
N LYS A 211 -43.63 10.95 1.38
CA LYS A 211 -44.44 11.94 2.14
C LYS A 211 -45.75 12.29 1.44
N LYS A 212 -45.77 12.32 0.11
CA LYS A 212 -46.98 12.59 -0.69
C LYS A 212 -47.96 11.41 -0.66
N THR A 213 -47.48 10.16 -0.58
CA THR A 213 -48.35 8.98 -0.48
C THR A 213 -48.86 8.71 0.94
N GLN A 214 -48.10 9.10 1.99
CA GLN A 214 -48.52 8.97 3.39
C GLN A 214 -49.50 10.05 3.87
N LYS A 215 -49.70 11.14 3.10
CA LYS A 215 -50.63 12.23 3.44
C LYS A 215 -51.98 12.06 2.71
N LYS A 216 -52.50 10.84 2.68
CA LYS A 216 -53.70 10.45 1.93
C LYS A 216 -54.56 9.47 2.72
#